data_AF-A0A7S0SR16-F1
#
_entry.id   AF-A0A7S0SR16-F1
#
_cell.length_a   1.000
_cell.length_b   1.000
_cell.length_c   1.000
_cell.angle_alpha   90.00
_cell.angle_beta   90.00
_cell.angle_gamma   90.00
#
_symmetry.space_group_name_H-M   'P 1'
#
loop_
_entity.id
_entity.type
_entity.pdbx_description
1 polymer ?
#
loop_
_entity_poly.entity_id
_entity_poly.type
_entity_poly.pdbx_seq_one_letter_code
_entity_poly.pdbx_strand_id
1 'polypeptide(L)'
;RYISMVESSGPYRGPEASPLLDSVQFPHDMKRFDIKQLKQLSNELRWETINAVSKTGGHLGSSLGVIELTVALHYVFNAPVDKIVWDVAHQAYPHKILTGRRNRMPTLRQLHGLSGFTNRDESEYDCFGAGHSSTSISAALGMSVGK
;
A
#
# COMPACT_ATOMS: atom_id res chain seq x y z
N ARG A 1 -27.93 25.11 -7.93
CA ARG A 1 -28.41 24.54 -6.66
C ARG A 1 -29.21 23.29 -6.98
N TYR A 2 -28.58 22.12 -7.11
CA TYR A 2 -29.23 20.79 -7.12
C TYR A 2 -28.13 19.75 -7.39
N ILE A 3 -27.41 19.36 -6.35
CA ILE A 3 -27.14 17.95 -6.02
C ILE A 3 -27.16 17.95 -4.50
N SER A 4 -28.23 17.35 -3.98
CA SER A 4 -28.48 17.17 -2.56
C SER A 4 -27.32 16.43 -1.91
N MET A 5 -27.02 16.84 -0.68
CA MET A 5 -26.32 16.05 0.32
C MET A 5 -26.79 14.60 0.23
N VAL A 6 -25.91 13.72 -0.25
CA VAL A 6 -26.06 12.30 0.00
C VAL A 6 -25.86 12.14 1.49
N GLU A 7 -26.94 11.84 2.21
CA GLU A 7 -26.92 11.55 3.63
C GLU A 7 -25.85 10.49 3.92
N SER A 8 -24.94 10.83 4.83
CA SER A 8 -23.72 10.10 5.16
C SER A 8 -23.95 8.96 6.15
N SER A 9 -25.02 8.18 6.01
CA SER A 9 -25.52 7.24 7.03
C SER A 9 -25.57 5.76 6.57
N GLY A 10 -24.79 5.40 5.54
CA GLY A 10 -24.66 4.01 5.11
C GLY A 10 -23.66 3.19 5.95
N PRO A 11 -23.82 1.86 6.06
CA PRO A 11 -22.91 0.97 6.81
C PRO A 11 -21.50 0.85 6.21
N TYR A 12 -21.25 1.53 5.09
CA TYR A 12 -19.97 1.56 4.36
C TYR A 12 -19.27 2.91 4.49
N ARG A 13 -19.40 3.60 5.63
CA ARG A 13 -18.67 4.83 5.90
C ARG A 13 -17.28 4.49 6.48
N GLY A 14 -16.24 4.95 5.80
CA GLY A 14 -14.88 4.93 6.33
C GLY A 14 -14.71 5.87 7.52
N PRO A 15 -13.60 5.77 8.27
CA PRO A 15 -13.34 6.65 9.39
C PRO A 15 -13.27 8.11 8.91
N GLU A 16 -13.78 9.05 9.71
CA GLU A 16 -13.78 10.48 9.36
C GLU A 16 -12.37 11.07 9.27
N ALA A 17 -11.41 10.44 9.95
CA ALA A 17 -10.00 10.80 9.97
C ALA A 17 -9.12 9.54 9.99
N SER A 18 -7.85 9.69 9.63
CA SER A 18 -6.87 8.61 9.63
C SER A 18 -5.62 8.98 10.46
N PRO A 19 -5.76 9.28 11.76
CA PRO A 19 -4.68 9.88 12.55
C PRO A 19 -3.41 9.03 12.62
N LEU A 20 -3.51 7.70 12.61
CA LEU A 20 -2.31 6.86 12.60
C LEU A 20 -1.67 6.84 11.23
N LEU A 21 -2.46 6.68 10.16
CA LEU A 21 -1.93 6.71 8.80
C LEU A 21 -1.37 8.08 8.42
N ASP A 22 -1.92 9.17 8.97
CA ASP A 22 -1.42 10.54 8.78
C ASP A 22 -0.05 10.72 9.45
N SER A 23 0.22 9.96 10.51
CA SER A 23 1.52 9.95 11.21
C SER A 23 2.57 9.04 10.57
N VAL A 24 2.21 8.24 9.56
CA VAL A 24 3.11 7.29 8.88
C VAL A 24 3.44 7.80 7.49
N GLN A 25 4.64 8.37 7.32
CA GLN A 25 5.19 8.67 6.00
C GLN A 25 5.97 7.46 5.44
N PHE A 26 6.70 6.77 6.31
CA PHE A 26 7.54 5.63 5.96
C PHE A 26 7.44 4.49 6.98
N PRO A 27 7.91 3.28 6.66
CA PRO A 27 7.79 2.13 7.55
C PRO A 27 8.41 2.28 8.94
N HIS A 28 9.41 3.14 9.12
CA HIS A 28 10.03 3.35 10.41
C HIS A 28 9.11 4.07 11.42
N ASP A 29 8.14 4.85 10.95
CA ASP A 29 7.21 5.61 11.80
C ASP A 29 6.31 4.70 12.64
N MET A 30 5.97 3.51 12.11
CA MET A 30 5.12 2.54 12.80
C MET A 30 5.87 1.63 13.78
N LYS A 31 7.20 1.66 13.85
CA LYS A 31 8.00 0.74 14.70
C LYS A 31 7.74 0.88 16.19
N ARG A 32 7.15 2.00 16.62
CA ARG A 32 6.79 2.27 18.01
C ARG A 32 5.33 1.97 18.34
N PHE A 33 4.55 1.53 17.35
CA PHE A 33 3.13 1.28 17.55
C PHE A 33 2.92 -0.02 18.32
N ASP A 34 1.97 0.00 19.25
CA ASP A 34 1.48 -1.22 19.87
C ASP A 34 0.54 -1.99 18.92
N ILE A 35 0.16 -3.21 19.32
CA ILE A 35 -0.72 -4.08 18.51
C ILE A 35 -2.08 -3.42 18.23
N LYS A 36 -2.63 -2.62 19.15
CA LYS A 36 -3.92 -1.94 18.95
C LYS A 36 -3.78 -0.85 17.90
N GLN A 37 -2.71 -0.08 17.96
CA GLN A 37 -2.36 0.94 16.97
C GLN A 37 -2.13 0.30 15.60
N LEU A 38 -1.44 -0.84 15.50
CA LEU A 38 -1.26 -1.55 14.21
C LEU A 38 -2.58 -2.03 13.60
N LYS A 39 -3.53 -2.50 14.43
CA LYS A 39 -4.88 -2.86 13.97
C LYS A 39 -5.64 -1.65 13.45
N GLN A 40 -5.55 -0.52 14.16
CA GLN A 40 -6.17 0.73 13.72
C GLN A 40 -5.52 1.24 12.42
N LEU A 41 -4.19 1.24 12.32
CA LEU A 41 -3.46 1.60 11.10
C LEU A 41 -3.90 0.73 9.92
N SER A 42 -4.09 -0.58 10.14
CA SER A 42 -4.61 -1.49 9.11
C SER A 42 -6.01 -1.10 8.65
N ASN A 43 -6.90 -0.72 9.56
CA ASN A 43 -8.24 -0.24 9.21
C ASN A 43 -8.19 1.08 8.41
N GLU A 44 -7.37 2.04 8.83
CA GLU A 44 -7.20 3.31 8.13
C GLU A 44 -6.60 3.11 6.73
N LEU A 45 -5.57 2.27 6.61
CA LEU A 45 -4.93 1.90 5.34
C LEU A 45 -5.89 1.21 4.37
N ARG A 46 -6.78 0.36 4.89
CA ARG A 46 -7.85 -0.27 4.10
C ARG A 46 -8.75 0.78 3.46
N TRP A 47 -9.21 1.76 4.24
CA TRP A 47 -10.07 2.83 3.73
C TRP A 47 -9.34 3.75 2.77
N GLU A 48 -8.07 4.08 3.03
CA GLU A 48 -7.25 4.83 2.09
C GLU A 48 -7.10 4.09 0.75
N THR A 49 -6.88 2.77 0.79
CA THR A 49 -6.78 1.93 -0.41
C THR A 49 -8.10 1.92 -1.19
N ILE A 50 -9.25 1.78 -0.51
CA ILE A 50 -10.58 1.88 -1.15
C ILE A 50 -10.75 3.25 -1.80
N ASN A 51 -10.43 4.34 -1.08
CA ASN A 51 -10.59 5.71 -1.56
C ASN A 51 -9.69 6.05 -2.74
N ALA A 52 -8.47 5.52 -2.79
CA ALA A 52 -7.56 5.69 -3.92
C ALA A 52 -8.10 4.97 -5.16
N VAL A 53 -8.41 3.68 -5.02
CA VAL A 53 -8.80 2.83 -6.14
C VAL A 53 -10.20 3.17 -6.66
N SER A 54 -11.12 3.68 -5.83
CA SER A 54 -12.44 4.13 -6.29
C SER A 54 -12.38 5.31 -7.27
N LYS A 55 -11.31 6.11 -7.22
CA LYS A 55 -11.11 7.27 -8.10
C LYS A 55 -10.40 6.91 -9.40
N THR A 56 -9.42 6.00 -9.34
CA THR A 56 -8.54 5.69 -10.49
C THR A 56 -8.82 4.34 -11.14
N GLY A 57 -9.63 3.49 -10.50
CA GLY A 57 -9.73 2.07 -10.83
C GLY A 57 -8.46 1.28 -10.46
N GLY A 58 -8.46 -0.02 -10.77
CA GLY A 58 -7.32 -0.92 -10.52
C GLY A 58 -7.68 -2.13 -9.66
N HIS A 59 -6.66 -2.78 -9.10
CA HIS A 59 -6.77 -4.07 -8.43
C HIS A 59 -7.16 -3.92 -6.94
N LEU A 60 -8.45 -3.68 -6.68
CA LEU A 60 -8.96 -3.47 -5.32
C LEU A 60 -8.93 -4.75 -4.47
N GLY A 61 -9.56 -5.84 -4.95
CA GLY A 61 -9.76 -7.05 -4.16
C GLY A 61 -8.45 -7.69 -3.69
N SER A 62 -7.45 -7.77 -4.57
CA SER A 62 -6.12 -8.29 -4.23
C SER A 62 -5.41 -7.40 -3.18
N SER A 63 -5.51 -6.09 -3.32
CA SER A 63 -4.91 -5.12 -2.38
C SER A 63 -5.56 -5.17 -0.99
N LEU A 64 -6.90 -5.33 -0.92
CA LEU A 64 -7.62 -5.46 0.35
C LEU A 64 -7.27 -6.74 1.11
N GLY A 65 -6.92 -7.82 0.38
CA GLY A 65 -6.53 -9.10 0.97
C GLY A 65 -5.17 -9.10 1.66
N VAL A 66 -4.32 -8.07 1.44
CA VAL A 66 -2.96 -8.02 1.98
C VAL A 66 -2.70 -6.81 2.90
N ILE A 67 -3.74 -6.12 3.36
CA ILE A 67 -3.60 -4.94 4.23
C ILE A 67 -2.79 -5.27 5.49
N GLU A 68 -3.27 -6.22 6.30
CA GLU A 68 -2.62 -6.61 7.56
C GLU A 68 -1.25 -7.24 7.31
N LEU A 69 -1.11 -8.03 6.24
CA LEU A 69 0.18 -8.60 5.84
C LEU A 69 1.19 -7.50 5.53
N THR A 70 0.78 -6.47 4.79
CA THR A 70 1.65 -5.35 4.42
C THR A 70 2.12 -4.58 5.65
N VAL A 71 1.20 -4.28 6.58
CA VAL A 71 1.52 -3.63 7.85
C VAL A 71 2.49 -4.50 8.66
N ALA A 72 2.21 -5.80 8.80
CA ALA A 72 3.07 -6.72 9.55
C ALA A 72 4.47 -6.84 8.95
N LEU A 73 4.59 -6.98 7.63
CA LEU A 73 5.88 -7.07 6.95
C LEU A 73 6.72 -5.82 7.20
N HIS A 74 6.14 -4.64 7.00
CA HIS A 74 6.87 -3.38 7.20
C HIS A 74 7.12 -3.03 8.68
N TYR A 75 6.28 -3.53 9.59
CA TYR A 75 6.52 -3.42 11.03
C TYR A 75 7.67 -4.32 11.49
N VAL A 76 7.77 -5.54 10.98
CA VAL A 76 8.80 -6.51 11.38
C VAL A 76 10.12 -6.25 10.67
N PHE A 77 10.11 -6.13 9.35
CA PHE A 77 11.31 -5.96 8.53
C PHE A 77 11.71 -4.49 8.39
N ASN A 78 12.99 -4.24 8.14
CA ASN A 78 13.56 -2.91 7.96
C ASN A 78 13.74 -2.59 6.48
N ALA A 79 12.64 -2.54 5.72
CA ALA A 79 12.69 -2.07 4.34
C ALA A 79 13.15 -0.60 4.27
N PRO A 80 13.98 -0.20 3.28
CA PRO A 80 14.37 -0.97 2.09
C PRO A 80 15.66 -1.79 2.26
N VAL A 81 16.27 -1.83 3.46
CA VAL A 81 17.44 -2.68 3.74
C VAL A 81 17.06 -4.15 3.56
N ASP A 82 15.99 -4.57 4.23
CA ASP A 82 15.34 -5.85 3.98
C ASP A 82 14.49 -5.78 2.70
N LYS A 83 14.66 -6.77 1.82
CA LYS A 83 13.98 -6.81 0.52
C LYS A 83 12.63 -7.49 0.66
N ILE A 84 11.56 -6.73 0.42
CA ILE A 84 10.18 -7.25 0.33
C ILE A 84 9.82 -7.35 -1.15
N VAL A 85 9.61 -8.57 -1.63
CA VAL A 85 9.26 -8.85 -3.03
C VAL A 85 7.78 -9.21 -3.13
N TRP A 86 7.04 -8.49 -3.97
CA TRP A 86 5.63 -8.79 -4.27
C TRP A 86 5.54 -9.47 -5.65
N ASP A 87 5.02 -10.70 -5.71
CA ASP A 87 4.79 -11.39 -6.99
C ASP A 87 3.58 -10.79 -7.72
N VAL A 88 3.69 -10.60 -9.04
CA VAL A 88 2.79 -9.77 -9.89
C VAL A 88 2.71 -8.30 -9.45
N ALA A 89 2.63 -8.04 -8.13
CA ALA A 89 2.55 -6.76 -7.45
C ALA A 89 1.26 -5.94 -7.61
N HIS A 90 0.23 -6.50 -8.25
CA HIS A 90 -1.10 -5.89 -8.31
C HIS A 90 -1.81 -5.74 -6.95
N GLN A 91 -1.31 -6.40 -5.90
CA GLN A 91 -1.75 -6.31 -4.51
C GLN A 91 -0.99 -5.26 -3.70
N ALA A 92 0.03 -4.61 -4.28
CA ALA A 92 1.00 -3.79 -3.55
C ALA A 92 0.56 -2.33 -3.31
N TYR A 93 -0.71 -1.98 -3.50
CA TYR A 93 -1.20 -0.61 -3.23
C TYR A 93 -1.03 -0.18 -1.77
N PRO A 94 -1.40 -0.98 -0.75
CA PRO A 94 -1.06 -0.65 0.65
C PRO A 94 0.45 -0.48 0.87
N HIS A 95 1.28 -1.26 0.16
CA HIS A 95 2.73 -1.14 0.25
C HIS A 95 3.19 0.23 -0.27
N LYS A 96 2.65 0.69 -1.42
CA LYS A 96 2.95 2.03 -1.95
C LYS A 96 2.53 3.14 -0.97
N ILE A 97 1.34 3.03 -0.39
CA ILE A 97 0.83 4.00 0.58
C ILE A 97 1.78 4.14 1.77
N LEU A 98 2.21 3.03 2.38
CA LEU A 98 3.07 3.02 3.58
C LEU A 98 4.55 3.35 3.29
N THR A 99 4.93 3.60 2.04
CA THR A 99 6.32 3.85 1.62
C THR A 99 6.44 5.18 0.90
N GLY A 100 5.82 6.22 1.47
CA GLY A 100 5.95 7.61 1.05
C GLY A 100 5.15 8.02 -0.19
N ARG A 101 4.27 7.16 -0.72
CA ARG A 101 3.55 7.43 -1.98
C ARG A 101 2.06 7.69 -1.81
N ARG A 102 1.57 7.81 -0.56
CA ARG A 102 0.15 8.07 -0.26
C ARG A 102 -0.43 9.26 -1.05
N ASN A 103 0.25 10.40 -1.03
CA ASN A 103 -0.19 11.63 -1.73
C ASN A 103 -0.22 11.50 -3.26
N ARG A 104 0.50 10.52 -3.84
CA ARG A 104 0.55 10.26 -5.28
C ARG A 104 -0.47 9.23 -5.74
N MET A 105 -1.17 8.55 -4.82
CA MET A 105 -2.20 7.56 -5.15
C MET A 105 -3.31 8.05 -6.10
N PRO A 106 -3.73 9.34 -6.10
CA PRO A 106 -4.66 9.84 -7.12
C PRO A 106 -4.17 9.75 -8.56
N THR A 107 -2.86 9.54 -8.77
CA THR A 107 -2.24 9.36 -10.11
C THR A 107 -2.07 7.89 -10.50
N LEU A 108 -2.56 6.95 -9.69
CA LEU A 108 -2.41 5.52 -9.93
C LEU A 108 -2.92 5.11 -11.32
N ARG A 109 -2.06 4.39 -12.06
CA ARG A 109 -2.30 3.91 -13.43
C ARG A 109 -2.59 5.00 -14.47
N GLN A 110 -2.28 6.25 -14.15
CA GLN A 110 -2.37 7.37 -15.10
C GLN A 110 -1.05 7.57 -15.82
N LEU A 111 -1.09 8.21 -16.99
CA LEU A 111 0.12 8.62 -17.70
C LEU A 111 0.96 9.53 -16.79
N HIS A 112 2.25 9.23 -16.67
CA HIS A 112 3.20 9.90 -15.76
C HIS A 112 2.87 9.77 -14.25
N GLY A 113 1.91 8.91 -13.89
CA GLY A 113 1.51 8.64 -12.52
C GLY A 113 2.19 7.41 -11.91
N LEU A 114 1.67 6.93 -10.78
CA LEU A 114 2.14 5.69 -10.16
C LEU A 114 1.79 4.47 -11.02
N SER A 115 2.71 3.51 -11.10
CA SER A 115 2.47 2.21 -11.71
C SER A 115 1.41 1.43 -10.93
N GLY A 116 0.65 0.59 -11.65
CA GLY A 116 -0.26 -0.39 -11.05
C GLY A 116 0.44 -1.58 -10.38
N PHE A 117 1.77 -1.63 -10.47
CA PHE A 117 2.62 -2.70 -9.92
C PHE A 117 3.85 -2.08 -9.23
N THR A 118 4.68 -2.88 -8.57
CA THR A 118 5.97 -2.40 -8.08
C THR A 118 6.87 -2.00 -9.25
N ASN A 119 7.58 -0.88 -9.12
CA ASN A 119 8.50 -0.36 -10.12
C ASN A 119 9.76 0.19 -9.46
N ARG A 120 10.92 -0.37 -9.83
CA ARG A 120 12.23 -0.04 -9.26
C ARG A 120 12.61 1.44 -9.47
N ASP A 121 12.19 2.03 -10.58
CA ASP A 121 12.46 3.44 -10.88
C ASP A 121 11.49 4.38 -10.13
N GLU A 122 10.42 3.83 -9.54
CA GLU A 122 9.41 4.60 -8.81
C GLU A 122 9.76 4.74 -7.32
N SER A 123 10.42 3.73 -6.72
CA SER A 123 10.74 3.71 -5.29
C SER A 123 11.84 2.72 -4.94
N GLU A 124 12.70 3.08 -3.99
CA GLU A 124 13.69 2.17 -3.38
C GLU A 124 13.07 0.98 -2.63
N TYR A 125 11.79 1.09 -2.25
CA TYR A 125 11.03 0.03 -1.59
C TYR A 125 10.53 -1.03 -2.59
N ASP A 126 10.52 -0.71 -3.89
CA ASP A 126 10.10 -1.60 -4.96
C ASP A 126 11.34 -2.35 -5.51
N CYS A 127 11.93 -3.21 -4.70
CA CYS A 127 13.21 -3.87 -5.03
C CYS A 127 13.17 -4.74 -6.30
N PHE A 128 11.98 -5.18 -6.72
CA PHE A 128 11.74 -5.94 -7.95
C PHE A 128 10.52 -5.39 -8.69
N GLY A 129 10.66 -5.19 -10.00
CA GLY A 129 9.54 -4.83 -10.88
C GLY A 129 8.78 -6.09 -11.26
N ALA A 130 7.55 -6.24 -10.76
CA ALA A 130 6.71 -7.39 -11.06
C ALA A 130 5.53 -6.97 -11.94
N GLY A 131 5.08 -7.90 -12.79
CA GLY A 131 3.93 -7.70 -13.68
C GLY A 131 3.45 -9.04 -14.26
N HIS A 132 4.40 -9.92 -14.58
CA HIS A 132 4.15 -11.34 -14.77
C HIS A 132 4.25 -12.09 -13.43
N SER A 133 3.44 -13.14 -13.27
CA SER A 133 3.43 -14.00 -12.09
C SER A 133 4.61 -14.96 -12.05
N SER A 134 4.83 -15.57 -10.88
CA SER A 134 5.79 -16.66 -10.66
C SER A 134 7.25 -16.26 -10.85
N THR A 135 7.56 -14.97 -10.74
CA THR A 135 8.92 -14.43 -10.93
C THR A 135 9.61 -14.08 -9.61
N SER A 136 8.82 -13.84 -8.56
CA SER A 136 9.30 -13.40 -7.23
C SER A 136 10.31 -14.32 -6.56
N ILE A 137 10.10 -15.64 -6.55
CA ILE A 137 10.97 -16.59 -5.82
C ILE A 137 12.37 -16.63 -6.44
N SER A 138 12.46 -16.74 -7.78
CA SER A 138 13.74 -16.71 -8.49
C SER A 138 14.46 -15.38 -8.30
N ALA A 139 13.72 -14.27 -8.34
CA ALA A 139 14.27 -12.94 -8.07
C ALA A 139 14.80 -12.83 -6.62
N ALA A 140 14.02 -13.28 -5.64
CA ALA A 140 14.40 -13.26 -4.23
C ALA A 140 15.62 -14.14 -3.95
N LEU A 141 15.72 -15.31 -4.60
CA LEU A 141 16.90 -16.16 -4.54
C LEU A 141 18.13 -15.43 -5.06
N GLY A 142 18.04 -14.82 -6.25
CA GLY A 142 19.12 -14.03 -6.85
C GLY A 142 19.57 -12.87 -5.94
N MET A 143 18.62 -12.15 -5.34
CA MET A 143 18.91 -11.07 -4.37
C MET A 143 19.54 -11.57 -3.07
N SER A 144 19.25 -12.80 -2.66
CA SER A 144 19.81 -13.38 -1.43
C SER A 144 21.26 -13.83 -1.62
N VAL A 145 21.56 -14.45 -2.77
CA VAL A 145 22.91 -14.98 -3.07
C VAL A 145 23.88 -13.91 -3.58
N GLY A 146 23.37 -12.89 -4.28
CA GLY A 146 24.19 -11.80 -4.83
C GLY A 146 24.49 -10.67 -3.84
N LYS A 147 24.35 -10.93 -2.53
CA LYS A 147 24.65 -9.97 -1.45
C LYS A 147 26.15 -9.73 -1.29
#